data_AF-A0A7C9AVB5-F1
#
_entry.id   AF-A0A7C9AVB5-F1
#
_cell.length_a   1.000
_cell.length_b   1.000
_cell.length_c   1.000
_cell.angle_alpha   90.00
_cell.angle_beta   90.00
_cell.angle_gamma   90.00
#
_symmetry.space_group_name_H-M   'P 1'
#
loop_
_entity.id
_entity.type
_entity.pdbx_description
1 polymer ?
#
loop_
_entity_poly.entity_id
_entity_poly.type
_entity_poly.pdbx_seq_one_letter_code
_entity_poly.pdbx_strand_id
1 'polypeptide(L)'
;RTLPFLWKTDPGIARHHRLVTIALYPIVKESQHIYYDATELLSILIDQFKDLEIPDCVKVYETFRRISTQFDELDQYYSWCKEAGVVRGSECPEVERITRKKLELMDEFIREKESDARSGLPVMDSEKEPVTA
;
A
#
# COMPACT_ATOMS: atom_id res chain seq x y z
N ARG A 1 -35.22 29.88 -28.60
CA ARG A 1 -34.80 30.25 -27.22
C ARG A 1 -34.03 29.08 -26.62
N THR A 2 -32.80 28.90 -27.06
CA THR A 2 -31.83 28.01 -26.41
C THR A 2 -31.18 28.82 -25.29
N LEU A 3 -31.13 28.28 -24.08
CA LEU A 3 -30.33 28.84 -22.98
C LEU A 3 -29.06 27.99 -22.87
N PRO A 4 -27.92 28.38 -23.47
CA PRO A 4 -26.72 27.55 -23.51
C PRO A 4 -25.83 27.65 -22.26
N PHE A 5 -26.20 28.44 -21.24
CA PHE A 5 -25.21 28.94 -20.27
C PHE A 5 -25.46 28.63 -18.79
N LEU A 6 -26.43 27.80 -18.43
CA LEU A 6 -26.83 27.64 -17.01
C LEU A 6 -26.41 26.34 -16.32
N TRP A 7 -25.62 25.47 -16.95
CA TRP A 7 -25.16 24.22 -16.31
C TRP A 7 -23.64 24.13 -16.09
N LYS A 8 -22.87 25.13 -16.54
CA LYS A 8 -21.48 25.26 -16.07
C LYS A 8 -21.48 25.86 -14.67
N THR A 9 -21.94 25.09 -13.69
CA THR A 9 -21.50 25.30 -12.31
C THR A 9 -20.03 24.95 -12.29
N ASP A 10 -19.17 25.97 -12.25
CA ASP A 10 -17.75 25.77 -12.04
C ASP A 10 -17.57 24.89 -10.80
N PRO A 11 -16.80 23.78 -10.88
CA PRO A 11 -16.57 22.92 -9.74
C PRO A 11 -15.93 23.68 -8.57
N GLY A 12 -15.34 24.86 -8.81
CA GLY A 12 -14.82 25.76 -7.78
C GLY A 12 -15.86 26.33 -6.81
N ILE A 13 -17.10 26.59 -7.26
CA ILE A 13 -18.13 27.23 -6.41
C ILE A 13 -18.77 26.21 -5.46
N ALA A 14 -18.96 24.96 -5.93
CA ALA A 14 -19.49 23.88 -5.09
C ALA A 14 -18.49 23.41 -4.02
N ARG A 15 -17.18 23.53 -4.28
CA ARG A 15 -16.10 23.15 -3.35
C ARG A 15 -16.11 23.92 -2.02
N HIS A 16 -16.62 25.14 -2.04
CA HIS A 16 -16.65 26.03 -0.87
C HIS A 16 -18.04 26.10 -0.23
N HIS A 17 -18.99 25.31 -0.73
CA HIS A 17 -20.32 25.29 -0.16
C HIS A 17 -20.30 24.57 1.19
N ARG A 18 -20.77 25.27 2.23
CA ARG A 18 -20.67 24.82 3.63
C ARG A 18 -21.27 23.42 3.87
N LEU A 19 -22.32 23.05 3.12
CA LEU A 19 -22.90 21.70 3.17
C LEU A 19 -21.96 20.61 2.66
N VAL A 20 -21.19 20.88 1.60
CA VAL A 20 -20.23 19.94 1.02
C VAL A 20 -19.10 19.71 2.02
N THR A 21 -18.59 20.77 2.64
CA THR A 21 -17.59 20.68 3.71
C THR A 21 -18.09 19.86 4.91
N ILE A 22 -19.31 20.12 5.39
CA ILE A 22 -19.89 19.39 6.53
C ILE A 22 -20.09 17.91 6.19
N ALA A 23 -20.52 17.58 4.97
CA ALA A 23 -20.71 16.20 4.53
C ALA A 23 -19.39 15.45 4.29
N LEU A 24 -18.34 16.13 3.83
CA LEU A 24 -17.03 15.51 3.62
C LEU A 24 -16.25 15.29 4.91
N TYR A 25 -16.42 16.15 5.92
CA TYR A 25 -15.68 16.04 7.17
C TYR A 25 -15.70 14.63 7.81
N PRO A 26 -16.87 13.96 8.00
CA PRO A 26 -16.91 12.60 8.53
C PRO A 26 -16.21 11.59 7.62
N ILE A 27 -16.26 11.76 6.30
CA ILE A 27 -15.58 10.87 5.35
C ILE A 27 -14.07 10.97 5.53
N VAL A 28 -13.54 12.19 5.70
CA VAL A 28 -12.12 12.39 5.95
C VAL A 28 -11.72 11.77 7.30
N LYS A 29 -12.51 11.96 8.36
CA LYS A 29 -12.29 11.34 9.68
C LYS A 29 -12.22 9.81 9.58
N GLU A 30 -13.18 9.16 8.94
CA GLU A 30 -13.18 7.71 8.77
C GLU A 30 -11.99 7.23 7.94
N SER A 31 -11.60 7.97 6.89
CA SER A 31 -10.42 7.61 6.10
C SER A 31 -9.13 7.64 6.93
N GLN A 32 -9.02 8.53 7.92
CA GLN A 32 -7.86 8.60 8.80
C GLN A 32 -7.80 7.38 9.73
N HIS A 33 -8.93 6.94 10.27
CA HIS A 33 -8.99 5.72 11.05
C HIS A 33 -8.57 4.50 10.23
N ILE A 34 -9.11 4.35 9.01
CA ILE A 34 -8.75 3.26 8.10
C ILE A 34 -7.24 3.29 7.78
N TYR A 35 -6.66 4.48 7.62
CA TYR A 35 -5.21 4.62 7.42
C TYR A 35 -4.42 4.10 8.62
N TYR A 36 -4.79 4.48 9.85
CA TYR A 36 -4.11 3.99 11.05
C TYR A 36 -4.23 2.48 11.19
N ASP A 37 -5.43 1.93 11.01
CA ASP A 37 -5.66 0.48 11.05
C ASP A 37 -4.81 -0.24 9.98
N ALA A 38 -4.74 0.31 8.77
CA ALA A 38 -3.89 -0.25 7.70
C ALA A 38 -2.40 -0.21 8.08
N THR A 39 -1.89 0.89 8.65
CA THR A 39 -0.49 0.98 9.08
C THR A 39 -0.14 0.01 10.20
N GLU A 40 -1.08 -0.24 11.13
CA GLU A 40 -0.92 -1.24 12.18
C GLU A 40 -0.84 -2.65 11.58
N LEU A 41 -1.77 -2.98 10.67
CA LEU A 41 -1.77 -4.27 9.96
C LEU A 41 -0.48 -4.49 9.16
N LEU A 42 0.01 -3.47 8.45
CA LEU A 42 1.29 -3.55 7.75
C LEU A 42 2.45 -3.82 8.70
N SER A 43 2.47 -3.18 9.87
CA SER A 43 3.53 -3.40 10.87
C SER A 43 3.54 -4.86 11.34
N ILE A 44 2.37 -5.41 11.64
CA ILE A 44 2.21 -6.82 12.03
C ILE A 44 2.67 -7.78 10.91
N LEU A 45 2.33 -7.47 9.65
CA LEU A 45 2.74 -8.29 8.51
C LEU A 45 4.25 -8.28 8.29
N ILE A 46 4.93 -7.16 8.55
CA ILE A 46 6.40 -7.07 8.46
C ILE A 46 7.05 -7.93 9.54
N ASP A 47 6.55 -7.86 10.77
CA ASP A 47 7.13 -8.61 11.90
C ASP A 47 7.08 -10.12 11.65
N GLN A 48 5.98 -10.60 11.05
CA GLN A 48 5.80 -12.01 10.72
C GLN A 48 6.44 -12.42 9.38
N PHE A 49 6.82 -11.46 8.54
CA PHE A 49 7.23 -11.72 7.15
C PHE A 49 8.37 -12.74 7.02
N LYS A 50 9.30 -12.74 7.97
CA LYS A 50 10.48 -13.62 7.95
C LYS A 50 10.13 -15.09 8.20
N ASP A 51 9.08 -15.33 8.99
CA ASP A 51 8.66 -16.66 9.42
C ASP A 51 7.68 -17.32 8.44
N LEU A 52 7.09 -16.56 7.51
CA LEU A 52 6.13 -17.05 6.52
C LEU A 52 6.77 -17.93 5.45
N GLU A 53 6.03 -18.89 4.90
CA GLU A 53 6.50 -19.67 3.75
C GLU A 53 6.59 -18.80 2.48
N ILE A 54 7.46 -19.18 1.53
CA ILE A 54 7.67 -18.47 0.26
C ILE A 54 6.35 -18.06 -0.45
N PRO A 55 5.35 -18.95 -0.65
CA PRO A 55 4.10 -18.57 -1.30
C PRO A 55 3.32 -17.49 -0.55
N ASP A 56 3.42 -17.44 0.79
CA ASP A 56 2.75 -16.43 1.59
C ASP A 56 3.54 -15.12 1.66
N CYS A 57 4.88 -15.17 1.64
CA CYS A 57 5.72 -13.98 1.46
C CYS A 57 5.36 -13.23 0.18
N VAL A 58 5.14 -13.94 -0.93
CA VAL A 58 4.72 -13.33 -2.22
C VAL A 58 3.37 -12.62 -2.10
N LYS A 59 2.39 -13.23 -1.42
CA LYS A 59 1.07 -12.60 -1.20
C LYS A 59 1.17 -11.35 -0.34
N VAL A 60 2.01 -11.39 0.71
CA VAL A 60 2.26 -10.22 1.56
C VAL A 60 2.91 -9.12 0.73
N TYR A 61 3.93 -9.43 -0.06
CA TYR A 61 4.57 -8.46 -0.94
C TYR A 61 3.60 -7.76 -1.91
N GLU A 62 2.73 -8.53 -2.58
CA GLU A 62 1.70 -7.95 -3.46
C GLU A 62 0.70 -7.06 -2.71
N THR A 63 0.35 -7.44 -1.48
CA THR A 63 -0.51 -6.63 -0.60
C THR A 63 0.15 -5.31 -0.23
N PHE A 64 1.43 -5.34 0.13
CA PHE A 64 2.25 -4.16 0.41
C PHE A 64 2.33 -3.23 -0.79
N ARG A 65 2.58 -3.80 -1.98
CA ARG A 65 2.64 -3.06 -3.23
C ARG A 65 1.32 -2.36 -3.54
N ARG A 66 0.19 -3.06 -3.36
CA ARG A 66 -1.14 -2.48 -3.57
C ARG A 66 -1.42 -1.34 -2.59
N ILE A 67 -1.14 -1.54 -1.31
CA ILE A 67 -1.37 -0.52 -0.28
C ILE A 67 -0.49 0.72 -0.51
N SER A 68 0.74 0.53 -1.00
CA SER A 68 1.61 1.64 -1.38
C SER A 68 0.95 2.58 -2.38
N THR A 69 0.30 2.05 -3.42
CA THR A 69 -0.44 2.86 -4.40
C THR A 69 -1.63 3.57 -3.76
N GLN A 70 -2.37 2.87 -2.89
CA GLN A 70 -3.52 3.47 -2.20
C GLN A 70 -3.10 4.61 -1.26
N PHE A 71 -1.93 4.52 -0.62
CA PHE A 71 -1.39 5.60 0.22
C PHE A 71 -0.99 6.83 -0.62
N ASP A 72 -0.44 6.63 -1.83
CA ASP A 72 -0.14 7.72 -2.76
C ASP A 72 -1.41 8.46 -3.23
N GLU A 73 -2.51 7.74 -3.44
CA GLU A 73 -3.83 8.32 -3.75
C GLU A 73 -4.43 9.03 -2.53
N LEU A 74 -4.27 8.46 -1.34
CA LEU A 74 -4.75 9.04 -0.08
C LEU A 74 -4.03 10.35 0.26
N ASP A 75 -2.73 10.43 0.01
CA ASP A 75 -1.95 11.66 0.19
C ASP A 75 -2.48 12.80 -0.70
N GLN A 76 -2.75 12.50 -1.98
CA GLN A 76 -3.38 13.46 -2.91
C GLN A 76 -4.78 13.87 -2.43
N TYR A 77 -5.58 12.94 -1.93
CA TYR A 77 -6.89 13.22 -1.36
C TYR A 77 -6.80 14.17 -0.16
N TYR A 78 -5.85 13.95 0.77
CA TYR A 78 -5.65 14.83 1.91
C TYR A 78 -5.12 16.21 1.52
N SER A 79 -4.24 16.31 0.52
CA SER A 79 -3.82 17.60 -0.03
C SER A 79 -5.03 18.37 -0.56
N TRP A 80 -5.90 17.70 -1.33
CA TRP A 80 -7.11 18.31 -1.85
C TRP A 80 -8.08 18.75 -0.73
N CYS A 81 -8.27 17.94 0.31
CA CYS A 81 -9.12 18.29 1.45
C CYS A 81 -8.59 19.51 2.22
N LYS A 82 -7.26 19.68 2.32
CA LYS A 82 -6.61 20.86 2.91
C LYS A 82 -6.86 22.11 2.06
N GLU A 83 -6.65 22.01 0.75
CA GLU A 83 -6.89 23.10 -0.20
C GLU A 83 -8.36 23.53 -0.26
N ALA A 84 -9.29 22.58 -0.17
CA ALA A 84 -10.73 22.82 -0.16
C ALA A 84 -11.25 23.37 1.19
N GLY A 85 -10.39 23.51 2.20
CA GLY A 85 -10.77 24.01 3.54
C GLY A 85 -11.72 23.07 4.30
N VAL A 86 -11.72 21.78 3.95
CA VAL A 86 -12.59 20.78 4.57
C VAL A 86 -12.10 20.40 5.96
N VAL A 87 -10.78 20.30 6.12
CA VAL A 87 -10.12 19.90 7.35
C VAL A 87 -9.00 20.88 7.67
N ARG A 88 -8.79 21.17 8.95
CA ARG A 88 -7.66 21.99 9.39
C ARG A 88 -6.37 21.21 9.14
N GLY A 89 -5.33 21.85 8.63
CA GLY A 89 -4.05 21.19 8.36
C GLY A 89 -3.46 20.43 9.56
N SER A 90 -3.78 20.85 10.79
CA SER A 90 -3.39 20.20 12.05
C SER A 90 -4.14 18.91 12.39
N GLU A 91 -5.28 18.65 11.73
CA GLU A 91 -6.13 17.48 11.98
C GLU A 91 -5.89 16.37 10.94
N CYS A 92 -5.11 16.63 9.88
CA CYS A 92 -4.75 15.59 8.90
C CYS A 92 -3.39 14.99 9.22
N PRO A 93 -3.29 13.66 9.41
CA PRO A 93 -2.00 13.00 9.52
C PRO A 93 -1.19 13.16 8.23
N GLU A 94 0.13 13.17 8.38
CA GLU A 94 1.03 13.03 7.25
C GLU A 94 1.09 11.54 6.87
N VAL A 95 0.69 11.22 5.64
CA VAL A 95 0.64 9.84 5.15
C VAL A 95 2.08 9.37 4.94
N GLU A 96 2.50 8.37 5.73
CA GLU A 96 3.82 7.77 5.59
C GLU A 96 3.83 6.90 4.34
N ARG A 97 4.50 7.39 3.30
CA ARG A 97 4.57 6.70 2.02
C ARG A 97 5.43 5.44 2.18
N ILE A 98 4.88 4.30 1.78
CA ILE A 98 5.67 3.07 1.64
C ILE A 98 6.73 3.33 0.58
N THR A 99 7.98 3.45 1.01
CA THR A 99 9.08 3.80 0.10
C THR A 99 9.36 2.63 -0.83
N ARG A 100 9.68 2.90 -2.10
CA ARG A 100 10.09 1.87 -3.08
C ARG A 100 11.19 0.96 -2.55
N LYS A 101 12.16 1.53 -1.82
CA LYS A 101 13.22 0.81 -1.13
C LYS A 101 12.72 -0.30 -0.19
N LYS A 102 11.60 -0.10 0.50
CA LYS A 102 11.02 -1.11 1.39
C LYS A 102 10.46 -2.30 0.59
N LEU A 103 9.84 -2.03 -0.55
CA LEU A 103 9.35 -3.07 -1.47
C LEU A 103 10.53 -3.83 -2.10
N GLU A 104 11.58 -3.13 -2.52
CA GLU A 104 12.80 -3.74 -3.08
C GLU A 104 13.44 -4.73 -2.09
N LEU A 105 13.56 -4.34 -0.81
CA LEU A 105 14.09 -5.22 0.24
C LEU A 105 13.23 -6.47 0.48
N MET A 106 11.90 -6.35 0.36
CA MET A 106 10.99 -7.50 0.49
C MET A 106 11.12 -8.46 -0.69
N ASP A 107 11.28 -7.94 -1.91
CA ASP A 107 11.50 -8.74 -3.12
C ASP A 107 12.85 -9.46 -3.07
N GLU A 108 13.92 -8.77 -2.64
CA GLU A 108 15.23 -9.37 -2.42
C GLU A 108 15.17 -10.51 -1.40
N PHE A 109 14.49 -10.32 -0.26
CA PHE A 109 14.32 -11.35 0.75
C PHE A 109 13.60 -12.60 0.21
N ILE A 110 12.55 -12.43 -0.61
CA ILE A 110 11.85 -13.55 -1.24
C ILE A 110 12.80 -14.31 -2.17
N ARG A 111 13.58 -13.61 -2.99
CA ARG A 111 14.54 -14.21 -3.93
C ARG A 111 15.66 -14.96 -3.22
N GLU A 112 16.17 -14.42 -2.11
CA GLU A 112 17.16 -15.09 -1.26
C GLU A 112 16.58 -16.39 -0.69
N LYS A 113 15.38 -16.33 -0.11
CA LYS A 113 14.70 -17.51 0.45
C LYS A 113 14.45 -18.60 -0.59
N GLU A 114 14.07 -18.22 -1.81
CA GLU A 114 13.92 -19.16 -2.93
C GLU A 114 15.26 -19.75 -3.41
N SER A 115 16.36 -18.99 -3.29
CA SER A 115 17.70 -19.46 -3.67
C SER A 115 18.25 -20.46 -2.67
N ASP A 116 18.05 -20.21 -1.37
CA ASP A 116 18.42 -21.13 -0.29
C ASP A 116 17.67 -22.45 -0.41
N ALA A 117 16.36 -22.39 -0.65
CA ALA A 117 15.53 -23.59 -0.88
C ALA A 117 15.99 -24.42 -2.09
N ARG A 118 16.55 -23.79 -3.13
CA ARG A 118 17.08 -24.47 -4.33
C ARG A 118 18.50 -25.01 -4.13
N SER A 119 19.33 -24.34 -3.33
CA SER A 119 20.69 -24.79 -3.00
C SER A 119 20.72 -25.97 -2.02
N GLY A 120 19.61 -26.21 -1.30
CA GLY A 120 19.44 -27.31 -0.36
C GLY A 120 19.15 -28.69 -0.96
N LEU A 121 19.27 -28.89 -2.29
CA LEU A 121 19.17 -30.25 -2.86
C LEU A 121 20.37 -31.11 -2.42
N PRO A 122 20.15 -32.36 -2.00
CA PRO A 122 21.23 -33.28 -1.67
C PRO A 122 22.04 -33.55 -2.93
N VAL A 123 23.36 -33.43 -2.78
CA VAL A 123 24.35 -33.92 -3.74
C VAL A 123 23.97 -35.34 -4.13
N MET A 124 23.68 -35.55 -5.41
CA MET A 124 23.60 -36.89 -5.98
C MET A 124 24.98 -37.52 -5.88
N ASP A 125 25.17 -38.46 -4.96
CA ASP A 125 26.30 -39.38 -5.03
C ASP A 125 26.04 -40.36 -6.19
N SER A 126 26.55 -39.99 -7.36
CA SER A 126 26.70 -40.90 -8.49
C SER A 126 28.11 -41.49 -8.51
N GLU A 127 28.13 -42.82 -8.47
CA GLU A 127 29.16 -43.79 -8.88
C GLU A 127 30.30 -44.14 -7.90
N LYS A 128 30.30 -45.42 -7.50
CA LYS A 128 31.18 -46.43 -8.15
C LYS A 128 30.73 -47.86 -7.84
N GLU A 129 30.18 -48.55 -8.83
CA GLU A 129 30.60 -49.95 -9.04
C GLU A 129 32.00 -49.92 -9.69
N PRO A 130 32.91 -50.81 -9.28
CA PRO A 130 33.16 -51.97 -10.14
C PRO A 130 33.48 -53.30 -9.41
N VAL A 131 32.82 -54.36 -9.87
CA VAL A 131 33.34 -55.69 -10.31
C VAL A 131 34.46 -56.42 -9.54
N THR A 132 34.16 -57.71 -9.25
CA THR A 132 34.99 -58.91 -8.99
C THR A 132 35.68 -59.14 -7.64
N ALA A 133 35.26 -60.19 -6.92
CA ALA A 133 35.84 -61.55 -7.00
C ALA A 133 34.86 -62.59 -6.43
#